data_AF-A0AAV1VEJ5-F1
#
_entry.id   AF-A0AAV1VEJ5-F1
#
_cell.length_a   1.000
_cell.length_b   1.000
_cell.length_c   1.000
_cell.angle_alpha   90.00
_cell.angle_beta   90.00
_cell.angle_gamma   90.00
#
_symmetry.space_group_name_H-M   'P 1'
#
loop_
_entity.id
_entity.type
_entity.pdbx_description
1 polymer ?
#
loop_
_entity_poly.entity_id
_entity_poly.type
_entity_poly.pdbx_seq_one_letter_code
_entity_poly.pdbx_strand_id
1 'polypeptide(L)'
;MDYSQLPLVRSASGAYDAWSQLEGHFEKKSLANKLFLRRLFFTAKMEEGDDVLSHINRIKTLAEQLDAVGAPVSEDDLVITLLGSLSESFAFLITALESRADSLSWELVTSRLLHEDMKRKEQGSDGVAAGQAFMTSEKKRSGRPFKKTGAVQLLR
;
A
#
# COMPACT_ATOMS: atom_id res chain seq x y z
N MET A 1 -1.26 -46.63 -3.43
CA MET A 1 -0.05 -46.21 -4.17
C MET A 1 -0.51 -45.36 -5.34
N ASP A 2 0.01 -44.14 -5.47
CA ASP A 2 -0.32 -43.26 -6.60
C ASP A 2 0.56 -43.63 -7.81
N TYR A 3 -0.07 -44.02 -8.91
CA TYR A 3 0.58 -44.41 -10.15
C TYR A 3 0.63 -43.26 -11.18
N SER A 4 0.26 -42.03 -10.78
CA SER A 4 0.23 -40.85 -11.64
C SER A 4 1.56 -40.53 -12.34
N GLN A 5 2.68 -40.97 -11.75
CA GLN A 5 4.03 -40.71 -12.27
C GLN A 5 4.56 -41.83 -13.20
N LEU A 6 3.92 -43.00 -13.25
CA LEU A 6 4.34 -44.11 -14.13
C LEU A 6 4.44 -43.72 -15.61
N PRO A 7 3.53 -42.90 -16.18
CA PRO A 7 3.64 -42.48 -17.57
C PRO A 7 4.92 -41.71 -17.90
N LEU A 8 5.56 -41.06 -16.91
CA LEU A 8 6.75 -40.23 -17.11
C LEU A 8 8.02 -41.04 -17.38
N VAL A 9 8.06 -42.32 -16.99
CA VAL A 9 9.23 -43.19 -17.14
C VAL A 9 8.95 -44.46 -17.93
N ARG A 10 7.71 -44.66 -18.37
CA ARG A 10 7.29 -45.88 -19.08
C ARG A 10 8.06 -46.11 -20.39
N SER A 11 8.51 -45.04 -21.04
CA SER A 11 9.31 -45.09 -22.28
C SER A 11 10.82 -45.16 -22.04
N ALA A 12 11.28 -45.16 -20.78
CA ALA A 12 12.70 -45.15 -20.48
C ALA A 12 13.36 -46.49 -20.81
N SER A 13 14.53 -46.41 -21.44
CA SER A 13 15.34 -47.55 -21.87
C SER A 13 16.28 -48.08 -20.77
N GLY A 14 16.42 -47.34 -19.66
CA GLY A 14 17.26 -47.71 -18.52
C GLY A 14 17.13 -46.72 -17.36
N ALA A 15 17.82 -47.01 -16.24
CA ALA A 15 17.72 -46.20 -15.01
C ALA A 15 18.15 -44.74 -15.21
N TYR A 16 19.22 -44.51 -15.98
CA TYR A 16 19.68 -43.16 -16.31
C TYR A 16 18.63 -42.36 -17.10
N ASP A 17 18.07 -42.97 -18.15
CA ASP A 17 17.04 -42.37 -19.00
C ASP A 17 15.74 -42.09 -18.21
N ALA A 18 15.34 -43.01 -17.32
CA ALA A 18 14.21 -42.80 -16.43
C ALA A 18 14.43 -41.61 -15.48
N TRP A 19 15.64 -41.48 -14.92
CA TRP A 19 15.98 -40.36 -14.05
C TRP A 19 15.98 -39.03 -14.82
N SER A 20 16.60 -38.98 -16.00
CA SER A 20 16.62 -37.78 -16.85
C SER A 20 15.21 -37.34 -17.29
N GLN A 21 14.30 -38.28 -17.57
CA GLN A 21 12.91 -37.95 -17.92
C GLN A 21 12.13 -37.35 -16.73
N LEU A 22 12.31 -37.91 -15.53
CA LEU A 22 11.71 -37.36 -14.30
C LEU A 22 12.27 -35.97 -13.99
N GLU A 23 13.60 -35.85 -13.96
CA GLU A 23 14.31 -34.60 -13.71
C GLU A 23 13.83 -33.52 -14.68
N GLY A 24 13.85 -33.79 -15.98
CA GLY A 24 13.39 -32.84 -16.99
C GLY A 24 11.91 -32.46 -16.85
N HIS A 25 11.02 -33.37 -16.46
CA HIS A 25 9.60 -33.07 -16.24
C HIS A 25 9.39 -32.17 -15.02
N PHE A 26 10.00 -32.53 -13.87
CA PHE A 26 9.87 -31.76 -12.63
C PHE A 26 10.62 -30.42 -12.70
N GLU A 27 11.76 -30.36 -13.38
CA GLU A 27 12.51 -29.14 -13.62
C GLU A 27 11.72 -28.18 -14.52
N LYS A 28 11.13 -28.66 -15.63
CA LYS A 28 10.25 -27.83 -16.47
C LYS A 28 9.07 -27.27 -15.68
N LYS A 29 8.44 -28.08 -14.83
CA LYS A 29 7.34 -27.63 -13.96
C LYS A 29 7.83 -26.60 -12.93
N SER A 30 9.03 -26.79 -12.37
CA SER A 30 9.67 -25.85 -11.45
C SER A 30 9.96 -24.51 -12.13
N LEU A 31 10.53 -24.53 -13.34
CA LEU A 31 10.81 -23.32 -14.12
C LEU A 31 9.51 -22.59 -14.51
N ALA A 32 8.50 -23.32 -14.99
CA ALA A 32 7.21 -22.73 -15.32
C ALA A 32 6.55 -22.08 -14.09
N ASN A 33 6.64 -22.72 -12.92
CA ASN A 33 6.12 -22.18 -11.67
C ASN A 33 6.89 -20.92 -11.22
N LYS A 34 8.24 -20.95 -11.28
CA LYS A 34 9.09 -19.78 -11.00
C LYS A 34 8.73 -18.60 -11.91
N LEU A 35 8.60 -18.83 -13.21
CA LEU A 35 8.24 -17.80 -14.18
C LEU A 35 6.84 -17.23 -13.91
N PHE A 36 5.88 -18.09 -13.59
CA PHE A 36 4.52 -17.67 -13.26
C PHE A 36 4.50 -16.75 -12.03
N LEU A 37 5.16 -17.15 -10.94
CA LEU A 37 5.25 -16.35 -9.72
C LEU A 37 6.01 -15.04 -9.94
N ARG A 38 7.13 -15.06 -10.68
CA ARG A 38 7.89 -13.86 -11.06
C ARG A 38 7.02 -12.89 -11.85
N ARG A 39 6.22 -13.37 -12.80
CA ARG A 39 5.27 -12.54 -13.55
C ARG A 39 4.27 -11.89 -12.59
N LEU A 40 3.61 -12.67 -11.73
CA LEU A 40 2.64 -12.12 -10.77
C LEU A 40 3.24 -11.07 -9.85
N PHE A 41 4.48 -11.30 -9.40
CA PHE A 41 5.20 -10.39 -8.53
C PHE A 41 5.48 -9.05 -9.22
N PHE A 42 6.13 -9.06 -10.38
CA PHE A 42 6.51 -7.83 -11.07
C PHE A 42 5.34 -7.10 -11.75
N THR A 43 4.22 -7.78 -12.01
CA THR A 43 3.01 -7.15 -12.56
C THR A 43 1.94 -6.88 -11.51
N ALA A 44 2.25 -7.04 -10.22
CA ALA A 44 1.32 -6.65 -9.17
C ALA A 44 1.09 -5.13 -9.24
N LYS A 45 -0.18 -4.74 -9.21
CA LYS A 45 -0.63 -3.34 -9.23
C LYS A 45 -1.76 -3.17 -8.23
N MET A 46 -1.76 -2.02 -7.58
CA MET A 46 -2.82 -1.55 -6.71
C MET A 46 -3.68 -0.56 -7.51
N GLU A 47 -4.98 -0.79 -7.52
CA GLU A 47 -5.93 0.13 -8.15
C GLU A 47 -6.34 1.23 -7.16
N GLU A 48 -6.89 2.33 -7.67
CA GLU A 48 -7.41 3.41 -6.82
C GLU A 48 -8.56 2.90 -5.94
N GLY A 49 -8.43 3.10 -4.63
CA GLY A 49 -9.42 2.67 -3.63
C GLY A 49 -9.20 1.27 -3.06
N ASP A 50 -8.21 0.52 -3.54
CA ASP A 50 -7.81 -0.75 -2.93
C ASP A 50 -7.27 -0.57 -1.51
N ASP A 51 -7.40 -1.63 -0.69
CA ASP A 51 -6.84 -1.65 0.66
C ASP A 51 -5.31 -1.83 0.62
N VAL A 52 -4.60 -0.80 1.10
CA VAL A 52 -3.13 -0.75 1.09
C VAL A 52 -2.51 -1.92 1.85
N LEU A 53 -3.06 -2.31 3.00
CA LEU A 53 -2.52 -3.41 3.81
C LEU A 53 -2.65 -4.75 3.06
N SER A 54 -3.80 -4.98 2.44
CA SER A 54 -4.05 -6.18 1.62
C SER A 54 -3.07 -6.25 0.44
N HIS A 55 -2.78 -5.13 -0.21
CA HIS A 55 -1.80 -5.08 -1.29
C HIS A 55 -0.36 -5.35 -0.83
N ILE A 56 0.07 -4.76 0.30
CA ILE A 56 1.37 -5.04 0.94
C ILE A 56 1.50 -6.55 1.23
N ASN A 57 0.46 -7.16 1.82
CA ASN A 57 0.45 -8.58 2.13
C ASN A 57 0.50 -9.46 0.87
N ARG A 58 -0.18 -9.07 -0.20
CA ARG A 58 -0.13 -9.76 -1.50
C ARG A 58 1.31 -9.82 -2.04
N ILE A 59 2.02 -8.68 -2.03
CA ILE A 59 3.40 -8.62 -2.49
C ILE A 59 4.31 -9.47 -1.62
N LYS A 60 4.15 -9.39 -0.29
CA LYS A 60 4.94 -10.21 0.65
C LYS A 60 4.71 -11.70 0.43
N THR A 61 3.46 -12.11 0.25
CA THR A 61 3.09 -13.51 -0.02
C THR A 61 3.72 -14.03 -1.32
N LEU A 62 3.74 -13.22 -2.38
CA LEU A 62 4.38 -13.61 -3.64
C LEU A 62 5.90 -13.79 -3.49
N ALA A 63 6.56 -12.94 -2.69
CA ALA A 63 7.98 -13.09 -2.37
C ALA A 63 8.27 -14.36 -1.56
N GLU A 64 7.42 -14.69 -0.58
CA GLU A 64 7.52 -15.94 0.20
C GLU A 64 7.29 -17.19 -0.68
N GLN A 65 6.34 -17.14 -1.62
CA GLN A 65 6.12 -18.22 -2.59
C GLN A 65 7.33 -18.41 -3.52
N LEU A 66 7.98 -17.31 -3.92
CA LEU A 66 9.21 -17.33 -4.72
C LEU A 66 10.39 -17.93 -3.93
N ASP A 67 10.52 -17.60 -2.65
CA ASP A 67 11.51 -18.21 -1.76
C ASP A 67 11.28 -19.73 -1.61
N ALA A 68 10.03 -20.14 -1.38
CA ALA A 68 9.65 -21.56 -1.24
C ALA A 68 9.98 -22.43 -2.47
N VAL A 69 10.07 -21.84 -3.66
CA VAL A 69 10.47 -22.55 -4.90
C VAL A 69 11.96 -22.39 -5.22
N GLY A 70 12.76 -21.81 -4.32
CA GLY A 70 14.18 -21.59 -4.51
C GLY A 70 14.50 -20.50 -5.53
N ALA A 71 13.73 -19.40 -5.50
CA ALA A 71 13.94 -18.22 -6.32
C ALA A 71 13.77 -16.93 -5.49
N PRO A 72 14.52 -16.75 -4.38
CA PRO A 72 14.34 -15.67 -3.42
C PRO A 72 14.39 -14.28 -4.08
N VAL A 73 13.71 -13.33 -3.44
CA VAL A 73 13.65 -11.92 -3.83
C VAL A 73 14.47 -11.13 -2.82
N SER A 74 15.33 -10.22 -3.30
CA SER A 74 16.07 -9.32 -2.43
C SER A 74 15.12 -8.31 -1.75
N GLU A 75 15.53 -7.74 -0.63
CA GLU A 75 14.75 -6.67 0.00
C GLU A 75 14.60 -5.45 -0.94
N ASP A 76 15.66 -5.11 -1.67
CA ASP A 76 15.64 -4.03 -2.66
C ASP A 76 14.59 -4.29 -3.75
N ASP A 77 14.57 -5.48 -4.37
CA ASP A 77 13.58 -5.83 -5.39
C ASP A 77 12.15 -5.82 -4.81
N LEU A 78 12.00 -6.19 -3.54
CA LEU A 78 10.72 -6.17 -2.83
C LEU A 78 10.21 -4.74 -2.63
N VAL A 79 11.08 -3.83 -2.18
CA VAL A 79 10.78 -2.41 -2.02
C VAL A 79 10.47 -1.76 -3.37
N ILE A 80 11.32 -1.98 -4.38
CA ILE A 80 11.15 -1.45 -5.73
C ILE A 80 9.80 -1.92 -6.32
N THR A 81 9.48 -3.20 -6.16
CA THR A 81 8.21 -3.75 -6.65
C THR A 81 7.02 -3.13 -5.91
N LEU A 82 7.10 -2.98 -4.58
CA LEU A 82 6.04 -2.33 -3.82
C LEU A 82 5.84 -0.88 -4.30
N LEU A 83 6.87 -0.04 -4.32
CA LEU A 83 6.76 1.35 -4.75
C LEU A 83 6.22 1.48 -6.18
N GLY A 84 6.74 0.66 -7.10
CA GLY A 84 6.29 0.65 -8.50
C GLY A 84 4.90 0.08 -8.70
N SER A 85 4.32 -0.61 -7.72
CA SER A 85 2.99 -1.21 -7.81
C SER A 85 1.84 -0.32 -7.33
N LEU A 86 2.16 0.76 -6.60
CA LEU A 86 1.17 1.65 -5.99
C LEU A 86 0.37 2.43 -7.04
N SER A 87 -0.82 2.86 -6.64
CA SER A 87 -1.70 3.70 -7.44
C SER A 87 -1.19 5.14 -7.52
N GLU A 88 -1.66 5.91 -8.51
CA GLU A 88 -1.18 7.27 -8.79
C GLU A 88 -1.38 8.23 -7.62
N SER A 89 -2.42 8.03 -6.82
CA SER A 89 -2.67 8.82 -5.61
C SER A 89 -1.43 8.86 -4.70
N PHE A 90 -0.60 7.82 -4.64
CA PHE A 90 0.61 7.75 -3.79
C PHE A 90 1.87 8.39 -4.39
N ALA A 91 1.81 9.00 -5.58
CA ALA A 91 2.96 9.53 -6.31
C ALA A 91 3.85 10.50 -5.49
N PHE A 92 3.25 11.36 -4.66
CA PHE A 92 4.01 12.26 -3.79
C PHE A 92 4.82 11.52 -2.73
N LEU A 93 4.26 10.47 -2.13
CA LEU A 93 4.98 9.64 -1.16
C LEU A 93 6.13 8.90 -1.83
N ILE A 94 5.90 8.33 -3.01
CA ILE A 94 6.92 7.63 -3.81
C ILE A 94 8.10 8.56 -4.07
N THR A 95 7.84 9.76 -4.60
CA THR A 95 8.87 10.78 -4.89
C THR A 95 9.67 11.15 -3.63
N ALA A 96 8.99 11.31 -2.49
CA ALA A 96 9.65 11.65 -1.23
C ALA A 96 10.55 10.51 -0.72
N LEU A 97 10.13 9.25 -0.86
CA LEU A 97 10.92 8.08 -0.49
C LEU A 97 12.14 7.91 -1.41
N GLU A 98 11.97 8.06 -2.72
CA GLU A 98 13.05 7.98 -3.71
C GLU A 98 14.13 9.05 -3.51
N SER A 99 13.75 10.23 -3.01
CA SER A 99 14.73 11.28 -2.67
C SER A 99 15.69 10.91 -1.52
N ARG A 100 15.38 9.84 -0.77
CA ARG A 100 16.14 9.31 0.37
C ARG A 100 16.46 7.83 0.20
N ALA A 101 16.77 7.43 -1.04
CA ALA A 101 16.91 6.04 -1.47
C ALA A 101 18.00 5.24 -0.73
N ASP A 102 18.97 5.90 -0.11
CA ASP A 102 20.08 5.30 0.62
C ASP A 102 19.69 4.56 1.92
N SER A 103 18.44 4.71 2.38
CA SER A 103 17.97 4.11 3.64
C SER A 103 16.59 3.42 3.55
N LEU A 104 16.17 2.96 2.37
CA LEU A 104 14.84 2.34 2.21
C LEU A 104 14.86 0.85 2.56
N SER A 105 14.31 0.51 3.73
CA SER A 105 13.98 -0.86 4.13
C SER A 105 12.50 -1.17 3.90
N TRP A 106 12.14 -2.45 3.81
CA TRP A 106 10.74 -2.89 3.74
C TRP A 106 9.88 -2.34 4.89
N GLU A 107 10.40 -2.37 6.11
CA GLU A 107 9.70 -1.91 7.32
C GLU A 107 9.39 -0.40 7.25
N LEU A 108 10.39 0.41 6.94
CA LEU A 108 10.21 1.86 6.77
C LEU A 108 9.16 2.18 5.70
N VAL A 109 9.24 1.53 4.54
CA VAL A 109 8.34 1.81 3.40
C VAL A 109 6.90 1.44 3.74
N THR A 110 6.68 0.25 4.30
CA THR A 110 5.32 -0.18 4.69
C THR A 110 4.74 0.68 5.81
N SER A 111 5.56 1.07 6.80
CA SER A 111 5.14 2.00 7.86
C SER A 111 4.69 3.35 7.30
N ARG A 112 5.45 3.93 6.36
CA ARG A 112 5.11 5.20 5.71
C ARG A 112 3.86 5.12 4.85
N LEU A 113 3.69 4.02 4.12
CA LEU A 113 2.51 3.75 3.31
C LEU A 113 1.24 3.68 4.15
N LEU A 114 1.26 2.91 5.24
CA LEU A 114 0.10 2.77 6.13
C LEU A 114 -0.25 4.11 6.81
N HIS A 115 0.75 4.89 7.21
CA HIS A 115 0.50 6.21 7.79
C HIS A 115 -0.14 7.18 6.78
N GLU A 116 0.33 7.19 5.53
CA GLU A 116 -0.25 8.00 4.47
C GLU A 116 -1.69 7.55 4.12
N ASP A 117 -1.95 6.24 4.09
CA ASP A 117 -3.29 5.69 3.89
C ASP A 117 -4.28 6.12 4.99
N MET A 118 -3.86 6.06 6.27
CA MET A 118 -4.68 6.55 7.40
C MET A 118 -5.02 8.03 7.25
N LYS A 119 -4.02 8.87 6.98
CA LYS A 119 -4.20 10.32 6.79
C LYS A 119 -5.18 10.63 5.66
N ARG A 120 -5.13 9.85 4.57
CA ARG A 120 -6.06 10.02 3.43
C ARG A 120 -7.48 9.62 3.78
N LYS A 121 -7.66 8.52 4.52
CA LYS A 121 -8.97 8.08 5.00
C LYS A 121 -9.61 9.12 5.93
N GLU A 122 -8.82 9.79 6.77
CA GLU A 122 -9.29 10.91 7.60
C GLU A 122 -9.72 12.11 6.75
N GLN A 123 -8.91 12.52 5.77
CA GLN A 123 -9.22 13.65 4.89
C GLN A 123 -10.41 13.39 3.95
N GLY A 124 -10.60 12.14 3.52
CA GLY A 124 -11.76 11.70 2.74
C GLY A 124 -13.06 11.68 3.53
N SER A 125 -12.99 11.61 4.87
CA SER A 125 -14.15 11.66 5.76
C SER A 125 -14.66 13.08 6.01
N ASP A 126 -13.81 14.10 5.87
CA ASP A 126 -14.17 15.51 6.11
C ASP A 126 -14.89 16.17 4.91
N GLY A 127 -15.00 15.46 3.77
CA GLY A 127 -15.69 15.92 2.56
C GLY A 127 -17.21 16.08 2.68
N VAL A 128 -17.83 15.67 3.80
CA VAL A 128 -19.27 15.88 4.06
C VAL A 128 -19.53 17.08 4.99
N ALA A 129 -18.50 17.80 5.45
CA ALA A 129 -18.64 18.93 6.36
C ALA A 129 -17.96 20.24 5.88
N ALA A 130 -17.78 20.41 4.57
CA ALA A 130 -17.39 21.70 4.00
C ALA A 130 -18.58 22.70 4.01
N GLY A 131 -18.99 23.15 5.20
CA GLY A 131 -20.15 24.01 5.37
C GLY A 131 -20.25 24.78 6.68
N GLN A 132 -19.18 24.90 7.46
CA GLN A 132 -19.18 25.78 8.64
C GLN A 132 -18.13 26.87 8.49
N ALA A 133 -18.55 27.94 7.81
CA ALA A 133 -17.91 29.24 7.86
C ALA A 133 -17.85 29.72 9.32
N PHE A 134 -16.63 29.97 9.80
CA PHE A 134 -16.36 30.61 11.08
C PHE A 134 -16.79 32.09 11.00
N MET A 135 -18.06 32.36 11.25
CA MET A 135 -18.59 33.71 11.37
C MET A 135 -18.35 34.21 12.79
N THR A 136 -17.32 35.05 12.98
CA THR A 136 -17.15 35.82 14.21
C THR A 136 -18.27 36.86 14.29
N SER A 137 -19.29 36.59 15.10
CA SER A 137 -20.35 37.56 15.38
C SER A 137 -19.87 38.60 16.39
N GLU A 138 -19.54 39.80 15.92
CA GLU A 138 -19.37 40.99 16.75
C GLU A 138 -20.71 41.38 17.39
N LYS A 139 -20.86 41.11 18.70
CA LYS A 139 -22.02 41.52 19.48
C LYS A 139 -22.02 43.03 19.71
N LYS A 140 -22.73 43.75 18.85
CA LYS A 140 -23.14 45.15 19.04
C LYS A 140 -24.09 45.25 20.25
N ARG A 141 -23.61 45.73 21.40
CA ARG A 141 -24.46 46.04 22.57
C ARG A 141 -25.17 47.39 22.34
N SER A 142 -26.45 47.33 22.01
CA SER A 142 -27.37 48.48 22.08
C SER A 142 -28.14 48.42 23.41
N GLY A 143 -27.89 49.39 24.30
CA GLY A 143 -28.65 49.61 25.54
C GLY A 143 -29.43 50.92 25.47
N ARG A 144 -30.74 50.82 25.67
CA ARG A 144 -31.79 51.86 25.55
C ARG A 144 -31.82 52.87 26.72
N PRO A 145 -32.64 53.95 26.64
CA PRO A 145 -32.36 55.26 27.26
C PRO A 145 -32.93 55.43 28.67
N PHE A 146 -32.45 56.45 29.38
CA PHE A 146 -33.04 56.91 30.65
C PHE A 146 -33.25 58.44 30.61
N LYS A 147 -34.43 58.92 31.06
CA LYS A 147 -34.85 60.33 31.04
C LYS A 147 -35.13 60.86 32.46
N LYS A 148 -34.56 62.06 32.72
CA LYS A 148 -34.97 63.19 33.60
C LYS A 148 -35.07 62.90 35.13
N THR A 149 -34.85 63.82 36.09
CA THR A 149 -34.86 65.30 36.19
C THR A 149 -34.11 65.70 37.48
N GLY A 150 -33.49 66.90 37.57
CA GLY A 150 -33.02 67.42 38.87
C GLY A 150 -32.14 68.68 38.84
N ALA A 151 -32.80 69.84 38.74
CA ALA A 151 -32.51 71.19 39.29
C ALA A 151 -31.17 71.56 40.01
N VAL A 152 -30.63 72.73 39.59
CA VAL A 152 -30.30 73.94 40.39
C VAL A 152 -28.89 74.09 41.05
N GLN A 153 -28.05 74.90 40.36
CA GLN A 153 -27.49 76.22 40.79
C GLN A 153 -26.23 76.31 41.68
N LEU A 154 -25.20 77.05 41.21
CA LEU A 154 -24.69 78.35 41.75
C LEU A 154 -23.20 78.61 41.40
N LEU A 155 -22.97 79.77 40.75
CA LEU A 155 -21.95 80.83 40.94
C LEU A 155 -20.48 80.42 41.23
N ARG A 156 -19.46 81.05 40.65
CA ARG A 156 -19.27 82.47 40.28
C ARG A 156 -18.11 82.58 39.29
#